data_AF-A0A6J4RK06-F1
#
_entry.id   AF-A0A6J4RK06-F1
#
_cell.length_a   1.000
_cell.length_b   1.000
_cell.length_c   1.000
_cell.angle_alpha   90.00
_cell.angle_beta   90.00
_cell.angle_gamma   90.00
#
_symmetry.space_group_name_H-M   'P 1'
#
loop_
_entity.id
_entity.type
_entity.pdbx_description
1 polymer ?
#
loop_
_entity_poly.entity_id
_entity_poly.type
_entity_poly.pdbx_seq_one_letter_code
_entity_poly.pdbx_strand_id
1 'polypeptide(L)' 'MADYAKDVLVDTQWVQDHLEDDNIRIVEVDENSALYAEAHIPGAIGFDWKTDLQDQVKRDFLDADSFG' A
#
# COMPACT_ATOMS: atom_id res chain seq x y z
N MET A 1 -25.99 13.42 -1.61
CA MET A 1 -25.11 12.36 -1.08
C MET A 1 -24.19 11.98 -2.21
N ALA A 2 -22.88 12.09 -2.04
CA ALA A 2 -21.94 11.65 -3.06
C ALA A 2 -22.03 10.11 -3.17
N ASP A 3 -22.13 9.58 -4.38
CA ASP A 3 -21.94 8.15 -4.63
C ASP A 3 -20.52 7.80 -4.15
N TYR A 4 -20.44 7.02 -3.08
CA TYR A 4 -19.16 6.48 -2.60
C TYR A 4 -18.57 5.61 -3.71
N ALA A 5 -17.33 5.87 -4.11
CA ALA A 5 -16.62 5.08 -5.11
C ALA A 5 -16.36 3.67 -4.54
N LYS A 6 -17.30 2.74 -4.77
CA LYS A 6 -17.18 1.34 -4.33
C LYS A 6 -16.11 0.58 -5.10
N ASP A 7 -15.71 1.08 -6.27
CA ASP A 7 -14.75 0.42 -7.15
C ASP A 7 -13.29 0.55 -6.66
N VAL A 8 -13.04 1.32 -5.58
CA VAL A 8 -11.69 1.56 -5.03
C VAL A 8 -11.54 1.12 -3.57
N LEU A 9 -12.57 0.49 -2.99
CA LEU A 9 -12.54 -0.01 -1.61
C LEU A 9 -13.05 -1.45 -1.56
N VAL A 10 -12.25 -2.32 -0.97
CA VAL A 10 -12.55 -3.74 -0.82
C VAL A 10 -12.72 -4.10 0.65
N ASP A 11 -13.46 -5.16 0.94
CA ASP A 11 -13.55 -5.72 2.29
C ASP A 11 -12.40 -6.70 2.58
N THR A 12 -12.25 -7.09 3.85
CA THR A 12 -11.18 -8.00 4.28
C THR A 12 -11.32 -9.41 3.73
N GLN A 13 -12.54 -9.87 3.47
CA GLN A 13 -12.77 -11.19 2.90
C GLN A 13 -12.30 -11.24 1.45
N TRP A 14 -12.57 -10.17 0.68
CA TRP A 14 -12.06 -10.01 -0.67
C TRP A 14 -10.54 -10.10 -0.70
N VAL A 15 -9.83 -9.42 0.22
CA VAL A 15 -8.36 -9.50 0.29
C VAL A 15 -7.90 -10.94 0.57
N GLN A 16 -8.55 -11.63 1.51
CA GLN A 16 -8.23 -13.02 1.84
C GLN A 16 -8.46 -13.97 0.65
N ASP A 17 -9.50 -13.74 -0.14
CA ASP A 17 -9.84 -14.57 -1.30
C ASP A 17 -8.90 -14.31 -2.51
N HIS A 18 -8.14 -13.22 -2.51
CA HIS A 18 -7.25 -12.80 -3.61
C HIS A 18 -5.75 -12.84 -3.27
N LEU A 19 -5.36 -13.50 -2.17
CA LEU A 19 -3.94 -13.59 -1.74
C LEU A 19 -3.00 -14.21 -2.80
N GLU A 20 -3.54 -15.04 -3.70
CA GLU A 20 -2.79 -15.76 -4.74
C GLU A 20 -3.08 -15.26 -6.16
N ASP A 21 -3.74 -14.10 -6.32
CA ASP A 21 -4.01 -13.53 -7.65
C ASP A 21 -2.74 -12.86 -8.23
N ASP A 22 -2.24 -13.40 -9.34
CA ASP A 22 -1.05 -12.90 -10.03
C ASP A 22 -1.16 -11.43 -10.46
N ASN A 23 -2.38 -10.92 -10.67
CA ASN A 23 -2.64 -9.55 -11.10
C ASN A 23 -2.78 -8.55 -9.93
N ILE A 24 -2.76 -9.02 -8.68
CA ILE A 24 -2.95 -8.19 -7.49
C ILE A 24 -1.65 -8.16 -6.68
N ARG A 25 -1.33 -6.98 -6.16
CA ARG A 25 -0.25 -6.81 -5.17
C ARG A 25 -0.81 -6.07 -3.97
N ILE A 26 -0.63 -6.67 -2.80
CA ILE A 26 -1.04 -6.10 -1.51
C ILE A 26 0.15 -5.32 -0.97
N VAL A 27 -0.08 -4.08 -0.58
CA VAL A 27 0.95 -3.19 -0.04
C VAL A 27 0.50 -2.70 1.32
N GLU A 28 1.33 -2.91 2.34
CA GLU A 28 1.15 -2.35 3.67
C GLU A 28 1.92 -1.03 3.77
N VAL A 29 1.23 0.02 4.21
CA VAL A 29 1.83 1.34 4.43
C VAL A 29 1.38 1.81 5.81
N ASP A 30 2.33 2.03 6.70
CA ASP A 30 2.09 2.50 8.06
C ASP A 30 3.00 3.70 8.39
N GLU A 31 2.60 4.52 9.35
CA GLU A 31 3.46 5.58 9.89
C GLU A 31 4.69 5.00 10.61
N ASN A 32 4.51 3.84 11.24
CA ASN A 32 5.55 3.00 11.84
C ASN A 32 5.82 1.76 10.98
N SER A 33 6.69 1.92 9.98
CA SER A 33 7.09 0.87 9.04
C SER A 33 7.66 -0.40 9.70
N ALA A 34 8.14 -0.32 10.95
CA ALA A 34 8.66 -1.48 11.68
C ALA A 34 7.57 -2.54 11.98
N LEU A 35 6.28 -2.16 12.02
CA LEU A 35 5.19 -3.08 12.32
C LEU A 35 5.03 -4.18 11.26
N TYR A 36 5.31 -3.86 9.99
CA TYR A 36 5.31 -4.84 8.91
C TYR A 36 6.23 -6.03 9.22
N ALA A 37 7.41 -5.78 9.80
CA ALA A 37 8.35 -6.85 10.13
C ALA A 37 7.86 -7.75 11.29
N GLU A 38 6.96 -7.25 12.15
CA GLU A 38 6.36 -8.03 13.24
C GLU A 38 5.28 -8.98 12.72
N ALA A 39 4.37 -8.47 11.88
CA ALA A 39 3.36 -9.25 11.20
C ALA A 39 2.76 -8.45 10.03
N HIS A 40 2.39 -9.14 8.96
CA HIS A 40 1.73 -8.55 7.79
C HIS A 40 0.84 -9.60 7.10
N ILE A 41 0.01 -9.13 6.15
CA ILE A 41 -0.80 -9.99 5.30
C ILE A 41 0.12 -10.87 4.43
N PRO A 42 -0.13 -12.19 4.28
CA PRO A 42 0.71 -13.05 3.46
C PRO A 42 0.89 -12.53 2.03
N GLY A 43 2.14 -12.47 1.55
CA GLY A 43 2.47 -11.99 0.20
C GLY A 43 2.40 -10.47 0.02
N ALA A 44 2.03 -9.71 1.06
CA ALA A 44 2.12 -8.26 1.02
C ALA A 44 3.58 -7.80 0.96
N ILE A 45 3.79 -6.58 0.46
CA ILE A 45 5.06 -5.84 0.59
C ILE A 45 4.86 -4.64 1.50
N GLY A 46 5.86 -4.31 2.31
CA GLY A 46 5.83 -3.13 3.17
C GLY A 46 6.52 -1.96 2.51
N PHE A 47 5.87 -0.79 2.51
CA PHE A 47 6.51 0.48 2.15
C PHE A 47 6.73 1.34 3.38
N ASP A 48 7.94 1.89 3.49
CA ASP A 48 8.23 2.97 4.41
C ASP A 48 7.92 4.30 3.72
N TRP A 49 6.92 5.02 4.23
CA TRP A 49 6.44 6.24 3.60
C TRP A 49 7.51 7.34 3.51
N LYS A 50 8.52 7.34 4.39
CA LYS A 50 9.58 8.36 4.39
C LYS A 50 10.69 8.01 3.43
N THR A 51 11.06 6.74 3.31
CA THR A 51 12.20 6.34 2.47
C THR A 51 11.77 6.00 1.06
N ASP A 52 10.57 5.44 0.89
CA ASP A 52 10.15 4.84 -0.37
C ASP A 52 9.18 5.74 -1.15
N LEU A 53 8.43 6.60 -0.47
CA LEU A 53 7.36 7.40 -1.09
C LEU A 53 7.61 8.91 -1.05
N GLN A 54 8.48 9.38 -0.16
CA GLN A 54 8.75 10.81 0.01
C GLN A 54 9.94 11.27 -0.85
N ASP A 55 9.84 12.47 -1.43
CA ASP A 55 10.99 13.16 -2.02
C ASP A 55 12.00 13.50 -0.91
N GLN A 56 13.26 13.11 -1.10
CA GLN A 56 14.30 13.25 -0.07
C GLN A 56 14.85 14.67 0.08
N VAL A 57 14.44 15.59 -0.81
CA VAL A 57 14.88 16.99 -0.82
C VAL A 57 13.69 17.95 -0.68
N LYS A 58 12.57 17.66 -1.34
CA LYS A 58 11.34 18.46 -1.30
C LYS A 58 10.38 17.87 -0.29
N ARG A 59 9.61 18.72 0.38
CA ARG A 59 8.54 18.27 1.28
C ARG A 59 7.29 17.88 0.48
N ASP A 60 7.41 16.84 -0.33
CA ASP A 60 6.38 16.30 -1.21
C ASP A 60 6.55 14.78 -1.41
N PHE A 61 5.61 14.13 -2.09
CA PHE A 61 5.74 12.73 -2.51
C PHE A 61 6.51 12.62 -3.84
N LEU A 62 7.02 11.41 -4.11
CA LEU A 62 7.58 11.08 -5.41
C LEU A 62 6.51 11.20 -6.51
N ASP A 63 6.91 11.70 -7.68
CA ASP A 63 6.10 11.60 -8.89
C ASP A 63 6.24 10.20 -9.52
N ALA A 64 5.40 9.90 -10.51
CA ALA A 64 5.37 8.59 -11.15
C ALA A 64 6.70 8.24 -11.85
N ASP A 65 7.43 9.23 -12.35
CA ASP A 65 8.72 9.02 -13.01
C ASP A 65 9.84 8.71 -12.00
N SER A 66 9.67 9.18 -10.76
CA SER A 66 10.60 8.97 -9.64
C SER A 66 10.23 7.73 -8.81
N PHE A 67 9.05 7.16 -9.01
CA PHE A 67 8.60 5.90 -8.40
C PHE A 67 9.04 4.74 -9.29
N GLY A 68 9.83 3.80 -8.74
CA GLY A 68 10.58 2.77 -9.47
C GLY A 68 9.78 1.85 -10.39
#